data_AF-D2PTS3-F1
#
_entry.id   AF-D2PTS3-F1
#
_cell.length_a   1.000
_cell.length_b   1.000
_cell.length_c   1.000
_cell.angle_alpha   90.00
_cell.angle_beta   90.00
_cell.angle_gamma   90.00
#
_symmetry.space_group_name_H-M   'P 1'
#
loop_
_entity.id
_entity.type
_entity.pdbx_description
1 polymer ?
#
loop_
_entity_poly.entity_id
_entity_poly.type
_entity_poly.pdbx_seq_one_letter_code
_entity_poly.pdbx_strand_id
1 'polypeptide(L)'
;MNDHELDRVLMRANPYGDETVRQLAADDAVSDLLEDIISTDTPTPKLRRSVRRRTVVLAAAAAAVAVALTGVFFPRGNPAAPVSAYGAEFRAVTDATPRLLLDDPAWKLTDVPVFTADDGEIKFGRGKQELQVNWRPAKQYADYLRGTQDPGRPSRGMSIELLGQTGMVYETGKPTDLTTILPATGRYFLTIRADVGSQAAYRSLVAKLKTVDTDTWLDAMPDTIVKQSDAPRVIDEMLADVPVPNSFDRTPFLKILVLARYQFGAKLTGAVSCGWLAQWNAAKKAGDAEKMQEAVTALAGSRSWKILQEMDKQGGWSYWIWAGGDALRKGDMVRVEQTLDCRN
;
A
#
# COMPACT_ATOMS: atom_id res chain seq x y z
N MET A 1 26.91 -17.50 18.73
CA MET A 1 27.45 -16.16 18.51
C MET A 1 27.06 -15.34 19.71
N ASN A 2 28.01 -14.84 20.49
CA ASN A 2 27.72 -13.96 21.63
C ASN A 2 27.66 -12.49 21.19
N ASP A 3 27.15 -11.60 22.04
CA ASP A 3 26.96 -10.18 21.71
C ASP A 3 28.27 -9.52 21.25
N HIS A 4 29.40 -9.90 21.85
CA HIS A 4 30.73 -9.45 21.43
C HIS A 4 31.19 -9.93 20.05
N GLU A 5 30.67 -11.07 19.57
CA GLU A 5 30.93 -11.55 18.21
C GLU A 5 30.03 -10.85 17.19
N LEU A 6 28.77 -10.55 17.56
CA LEU A 6 27.85 -9.78 16.73
C LEU A 6 28.36 -8.35 16.51
N ASP A 7 28.76 -7.66 17.58
CA ASP A 7 29.35 -6.32 17.50
C ASP A 7 30.60 -6.29 16.61
N ARG A 8 31.42 -7.36 16.67
CA ARG A 8 32.65 -7.48 15.86
C ARG A 8 32.37 -7.79 14.39
N VAL A 9 31.20 -8.34 14.07
CA VAL A 9 30.74 -8.54 12.68
C VAL A 9 30.14 -7.24 12.16
N LEU A 10 29.32 -6.54 12.96
CA LEU A 10 28.73 -5.25 12.62
C LEU A 10 29.80 -4.17 12.38
N MET A 11 30.81 -4.07 13.25
CA MET A 11 31.92 -3.12 13.06
C MET A 11 32.74 -3.40 11.78
N ARG A 12 32.85 -4.66 11.35
CA ARG A 12 33.55 -5.02 10.11
C ARG A 12 32.71 -4.78 8.86
N ALA A 13 31.39 -4.82 8.99
CA ALA A 13 30.46 -4.61 7.90
C ALA A 13 30.17 -3.12 7.64
N ASN A 14 30.56 -2.22 8.55
CA ASN A 14 30.41 -0.78 8.36
C ASN A 14 31.61 -0.21 7.56
N PRO A 15 31.44 0.18 6.28
CA PRO A 15 32.52 0.75 5.47
C PRO A 15 32.94 2.16 5.93
N TYR A 16 32.16 2.79 6.81
CA TYR A 16 32.41 4.12 7.36
C TYR A 16 32.52 4.00 8.88
N GLY A 17 33.70 3.65 9.38
CA GLY A 17 33.93 3.47 10.81
C GLY A 17 33.51 4.69 11.63
N ASP A 18 33.26 4.51 12.93
CA ASP A 18 32.72 5.54 13.84
C ASP A 18 33.50 6.86 13.79
N GLU A 19 34.81 6.79 13.55
CA GLU A 19 35.68 7.96 13.44
C GLU A 19 35.45 8.77 12.15
N THR A 20 35.12 8.10 11.04
CA THR A 20 34.73 8.76 9.79
C THR A 20 33.40 9.49 9.95
N VAL A 21 32.45 8.90 10.71
CA VAL A 21 31.16 9.54 11.01
C VAL A 21 31.34 10.75 11.93
N ARG A 22 32.23 10.68 12.93
CA ARG A 22 32.54 11.81 13.82
C ARG A 22 33.26 12.96 13.12
N GLN A 23 33.96 12.69 12.03
CA GLN A 23 34.66 13.71 11.24
C GLN A 23 33.77 14.34 10.16
N LEU A 24 32.52 13.88 9.99
CA LEU A 24 31.55 14.61 9.19
C LEU A 24 31.18 15.89 9.94
N ALA A 25 31.52 17.03 9.34
CA ALA A 25 31.10 18.35 9.81
C ALA A 25 29.58 18.50 9.64
N ALA A 26 28.82 17.91 10.56
CA ALA A 26 27.36 17.90 10.53
C ALA A 26 26.76 19.24 11.04
N ASP A 27 27.50 20.00 11.84
CA ASP A 27 26.96 21.18 12.51
C ASP A 27 26.65 22.34 11.55
N ASP A 28 27.48 22.52 10.52
CA ASP A 28 27.27 23.56 9.49
C ASP A 28 26.19 23.13 8.48
N ALA A 29 26.20 21.85 8.06
CA ALA A 29 25.25 21.33 7.08
C ALA A 29 23.82 21.21 7.62
N VAL A 30 23.65 20.96 8.92
CA VAL A 30 22.32 20.88 9.56
C VAL A 30 21.72 22.27 9.78
N SER A 31 22.55 23.28 10.08
CA SER A 31 22.08 24.68 10.21
C SER A 31 21.65 25.25 8.86
N ASP A 32 22.42 25.03 7.79
CA ASP A 32 22.06 25.47 6.44
C ASP A 32 20.76 24.81 5.94
N LEU A 33 20.54 23.52 6.23
CA LEU A 33 19.31 22.83 5.82
C LEU A 33 18.08 23.28 6.62
N LEU A 34 18.26 23.61 7.91
CA LEU A 34 17.17 24.12 8.75
C LEU A 34 16.82 25.57 8.41
N GLU A 35 17.81 26.39 8.04
CA GLU A 35 17.58 27.78 7.62
C GLU A 35 16.89 27.85 6.25
N ASP A 36 17.18 26.92 5.32
CA ASP A 36 16.51 26.84 4.01
C ASP A 36 15.05 26.37 4.14
N ILE A 37 14.76 25.44 5.07
CA ILE A 37 13.39 24.98 5.36
C ILE A 37 12.56 26.05 6.06
N ILE A 38 13.16 26.88 6.93
CA ILE A 38 12.46 27.95 7.66
C ILE A 38 12.32 29.21 6.80
N SER A 39 13.26 29.47 5.86
CA SER A 39 13.26 30.68 5.01
C SER A 39 12.60 30.48 3.64
N THR A 40 11.92 29.36 3.41
CA THR A 40 11.09 29.21 2.21
C THR A 40 9.80 30.02 2.36
N ASP A 41 9.90 31.34 2.21
CA ASP A 41 8.77 32.23 1.99
C ASP A 41 8.14 31.88 0.63
N THR A 42 6.86 31.52 0.64
CA THR A 42 6.08 31.27 -0.58
C THR A 42 6.09 32.54 -1.43
N PRO A 43 6.61 32.53 -2.66
CA PRO A 43 6.62 33.74 -3.48
C PRO A 43 5.19 34.07 -3.88
N THR A 44 4.66 35.15 -3.31
CA THR A 44 3.44 35.80 -3.78
C THR A 44 3.67 36.26 -5.23
N PRO A 45 2.81 35.89 -6.19
CA PRO A 45 3.01 36.27 -7.58
C PRO A 45 2.84 37.79 -7.74
N LYS A 46 3.96 38.50 -7.96
CA LYS A 46 3.95 39.91 -8.38
C LYS A 46 3.49 39.99 -9.83
N LEU A 47 2.22 40.33 -10.04
CA LEU A 47 1.65 40.70 -11.34
C LEU A 47 2.44 41.88 -11.94
N ARG A 48 3.24 41.60 -12.96
CA ARG A 48 3.84 42.64 -13.82
C ARG A 48 2.73 43.30 -14.63
N ARG A 49 2.42 44.55 -14.28
CA ARG A 49 1.70 45.50 -15.15
C ARG A 49 2.55 45.76 -16.39
N SER A 50 2.09 45.32 -17.56
CA SER A 50 2.50 45.90 -18.83
C SER A 50 1.29 46.63 -19.43
N VAL A 51 1.45 47.93 -19.60
CA VAL A 51 0.52 48.83 -20.25
C VAL A 51 0.93 48.92 -21.72
N ARG A 52 0.07 48.44 -22.63
CA ARG A 52 -0.12 49.12 -23.92
C ARG A 52 -1.47 48.76 -24.53
N ARG A 53 -2.35 49.76 -24.54
CA ARG A 53 -3.58 49.82 -25.31
C ARG A 53 -3.27 49.77 -26.81
N ARG A 54 -4.06 49.00 -27.57
CA ARG A 54 -4.72 49.44 -28.81
C ARG A 54 -5.95 48.57 -29.07
N THR A 55 -7.10 49.25 -29.12
CA THR A 55 -8.46 48.82 -29.45
C THR A 55 -8.68 48.72 -30.96
N VAL A 56 -9.35 47.66 -31.45
CA VAL A 56 -10.34 47.62 -32.56
C VAL A 56 -11.16 46.30 -32.41
N VAL A 57 -12.39 46.34 -31.89
CA VAL A 57 -13.72 46.22 -32.56
C VAL A 57 -14.10 44.83 -33.15
N LEU A 58 -15.13 44.24 -32.52
CA LEU A 58 -16.22 43.35 -32.98
C LEU A 58 -16.00 42.39 -34.17
N ALA A 59 -16.20 41.08 -33.91
CA ALA A 59 -17.11 40.24 -34.70
C ALA A 59 -17.42 38.94 -33.93
N ALA A 60 -18.71 38.69 -33.72
CA ALA A 60 -19.22 37.40 -33.32
C ALA A 60 -19.06 36.41 -34.50
N ALA A 61 -18.49 35.25 -34.23
CA ALA A 61 -18.66 34.07 -35.06
C ALA A 61 -18.55 32.84 -34.15
N ALA A 62 -19.71 32.30 -33.81
CA ALA A 62 -19.83 30.94 -33.33
C ALA A 62 -19.36 29.99 -34.43
N ALA A 63 -18.34 29.19 -34.12
CA ALA A 63 -18.05 27.96 -34.84
C ALA A 63 -17.80 26.89 -33.79
N ALA A 64 -18.91 26.26 -33.41
CA ALA A 64 -18.91 24.96 -32.76
C ALA A 64 -18.25 23.95 -33.70
N VAL A 65 -17.14 23.37 -33.27
CA VAL A 65 -16.74 22.04 -33.74
C VAL A 65 -16.97 21.10 -32.58
N ALA A 66 -18.10 20.41 -32.71
CA ALA A 66 -18.49 19.26 -31.92
C ALA A 66 -17.39 18.19 -31.98
N VAL A 67 -16.80 17.86 -30.83
CA VAL A 67 -16.43 16.47 -30.56
C VAL A 67 -17.61 15.90 -29.80
N ALA A 68 -18.21 14.90 -30.44
CA ALA A 68 -19.51 14.35 -30.14
C ALA A 68 -19.64 13.94 -28.67
N LEU A 69 -20.70 14.47 -28.07
CA LEU A 69 -21.41 13.90 -26.96
C LEU A 69 -21.73 12.43 -27.25
N THR A 70 -21.05 11.52 -26.55
CA THR A 70 -21.72 10.33 -26.01
C THR A 70 -21.87 10.50 -24.50
N GLY A 71 -22.43 11.64 -24.11
CA GLY A 71 -23.35 11.71 -22.98
C GLY A 71 -24.74 11.37 -23.51
N VAL A 72 -25.02 10.09 -23.69
CA VAL A 72 -26.36 9.57 -23.96
C VAL A 72 -26.70 8.70 -22.77
N PHE A 73 -27.65 9.19 -21.96
CA PHE A 73 -28.49 8.42 -21.05
C PHE A 73 -27.86 7.14 -20.49
N PHE A 74 -27.33 7.18 -19.26
CA PHE A 74 -27.51 6.00 -18.41
C PHE A 74 -29.02 5.82 -18.27
N PRO A 75 -29.61 4.75 -18.81
CA PRO A 75 -30.97 4.43 -18.45
C PRO A 75 -30.95 4.26 -16.93
N ARG A 76 -31.88 4.92 -16.23
CA ARG A 76 -32.37 4.35 -14.97
C ARG A 76 -32.56 2.86 -15.23
N GLY A 77 -31.87 2.07 -14.40
CA GLY A 77 -31.60 0.64 -14.53
C GLY A 77 -32.40 -0.12 -15.58
N ASN A 78 -31.70 -0.88 -16.42
CA ASN A 78 -32.27 -2.10 -16.94
C ASN A 78 -32.73 -2.92 -15.73
N PRO A 79 -34.05 -3.10 -15.48
CA PRO A 79 -34.53 -3.81 -14.29
C PRO A 79 -34.19 -5.32 -14.34
N ALA A 80 -33.57 -5.77 -15.43
CA ALA A 80 -33.07 -7.13 -15.62
C ALA A 80 -31.53 -7.24 -15.54
N ALA A 81 -30.79 -6.14 -15.36
CA ALA A 81 -29.36 -6.26 -15.05
C ALA A 81 -29.25 -6.74 -13.59
N PRO A 82 -28.53 -7.83 -13.30
CA PRO A 82 -28.29 -8.26 -11.93
C PRO A 82 -27.77 -7.06 -11.14
N VAL A 83 -28.46 -6.71 -10.06
CA VAL A 83 -27.93 -5.73 -9.11
C VAL A 83 -26.62 -6.35 -8.63
N SER A 84 -25.51 -5.70 -8.97
CA SER A 84 -24.23 -6.19 -8.50
C SER A 84 -24.25 -6.31 -6.99
N ALA A 85 -23.70 -7.40 -6.46
CA ALA A 85 -23.42 -7.53 -5.03
C ALA A 85 -22.41 -6.46 -4.54
N TYR A 86 -21.77 -5.75 -5.47
CA TYR A 86 -20.70 -4.79 -5.23
C TYR A 86 -21.18 -3.35 -5.40
N GLY A 87 -20.80 -2.48 -4.46
CA GLY A 87 -21.15 -1.05 -4.49
C GLY A 87 -20.57 -0.32 -5.72
N ALA A 88 -21.22 0.77 -6.14
CA ALA A 88 -20.83 1.53 -7.33
C ALA A 88 -19.41 2.11 -7.24
N GLU A 89 -18.99 2.56 -6.06
CA GLU A 89 -17.62 3.08 -5.83
C GLU A 89 -16.58 1.98 -6.03
N PHE A 90 -16.83 0.78 -5.49
CA PHE A 90 -15.93 -0.34 -5.65
C PHE A 90 -15.78 -0.73 -7.12
N ARG A 91 -16.90 -0.85 -7.83
CA ARG A 91 -16.88 -1.11 -9.28
C ARG A 91 -16.12 -0.04 -10.04
N ALA A 92 -16.31 1.24 -9.73
CA ALA A 92 -15.58 2.31 -10.41
C ALA A 92 -14.06 2.20 -10.23
N VAL A 93 -13.59 1.80 -9.04
CA VAL A 93 -12.16 1.53 -8.81
C VAL A 93 -11.72 0.28 -9.56
N THR A 94 -12.44 -0.83 -9.47
CA THR A 94 -12.09 -2.07 -10.17
C THR A 94 -12.05 -1.87 -11.69
N ASP A 95 -13.00 -1.12 -12.25
CA ASP A 95 -13.06 -0.74 -13.67
C ASP A 95 -11.87 0.14 -14.08
N ALA A 96 -11.36 0.94 -13.16
CA ALA A 96 -10.20 1.81 -13.33
C ALA A 96 -8.84 1.11 -13.16
N THR A 97 -8.79 -0.10 -12.60
CA THR A 97 -7.55 -0.85 -12.31
C THR A 97 -7.33 -2.00 -13.30
N PRO A 98 -6.07 -2.47 -13.47
CA PRO A 98 -5.78 -3.69 -14.21
C PRO A 98 -6.41 -4.93 -13.57
N ARG A 99 -7.48 -5.45 -14.18
CA ARG A 99 -8.14 -6.71 -13.77
C ARG A 99 -7.44 -7.89 -14.41
N LEU A 100 -6.33 -8.29 -13.81
CA LEU A 100 -5.47 -9.35 -14.35
C LEU A 100 -5.70 -10.65 -13.57
N LEU A 101 -5.80 -11.76 -14.30
CA LEU A 101 -5.79 -13.12 -13.77
C LEU A 101 -4.82 -13.99 -14.57
N LEU A 102 -4.31 -15.05 -13.93
CA LEU A 102 -3.57 -16.10 -14.60
C LEU A 102 -4.52 -17.16 -15.16
N ASP A 103 -4.40 -17.45 -16.44
CA ASP A 103 -5.04 -18.62 -17.07
C ASP A 103 -4.22 -19.89 -16.79
N ASP A 104 -4.08 -20.22 -15.51
CA ASP A 104 -3.43 -21.44 -15.01
C ASP A 104 -4.06 -21.84 -13.67
N PRO A 105 -4.86 -22.92 -13.60
CA PRO A 105 -5.57 -23.30 -12.38
C PRO A 105 -4.63 -23.73 -11.23
N ALA A 106 -3.34 -23.98 -11.51
CA ALA A 106 -2.36 -24.26 -10.47
C ALA A 106 -1.91 -23.00 -9.72
N TRP A 107 -2.18 -21.81 -10.27
CA TRP A 107 -1.90 -20.52 -9.64
C TRP A 107 -3.19 -19.89 -9.16
N LYS A 108 -3.19 -19.41 -7.91
CA LYS A 108 -4.36 -18.77 -7.30
C LYS A 108 -4.00 -17.38 -6.85
N LEU A 109 -4.94 -16.45 -6.91
CA LEU A 109 -4.80 -15.18 -6.20
C LEU A 109 -4.68 -15.49 -4.71
N THR A 110 -3.63 -15.01 -4.06
CA THR A 110 -3.32 -15.31 -2.65
C THR A 110 -3.35 -14.08 -1.75
N ASP A 111 -3.07 -12.90 -2.30
CA ASP A 111 -2.99 -11.66 -1.53
C ASP A 111 -3.28 -10.44 -2.41
N VAL A 112 -3.79 -9.38 -1.78
CA VAL A 112 -4.01 -8.05 -2.35
C VAL A 112 -3.63 -7.03 -1.28
N PRO A 113 -2.33 -6.72 -1.11
CA PRO A 113 -1.89 -5.88 0.00
C PRO A 113 -2.23 -4.39 -0.19
N VAL A 114 -2.36 -3.94 -1.44
CA VAL A 114 -2.73 -2.56 -1.79
C VAL A 114 -3.72 -2.58 -2.95
N PHE A 115 -4.84 -1.87 -2.84
CA PHE A 115 -5.86 -1.79 -3.88
C PHE A 115 -6.48 -0.38 -3.96
N THR A 116 -5.93 0.47 -4.82
CA THR A 116 -6.47 1.80 -5.11
C THR A 116 -6.54 2.03 -6.63
N ALA A 117 -7.24 3.08 -7.07
CA ALA A 117 -7.35 3.40 -8.48
C ALA A 117 -6.01 3.73 -9.17
N ASP A 118 -5.04 4.24 -8.42
CA ASP A 118 -3.76 4.73 -8.95
C ASP A 118 -2.56 3.83 -8.61
N ASP A 119 -2.67 3.03 -7.56
CA ASP A 119 -1.61 2.15 -7.07
C ASP A 119 -2.18 0.86 -6.47
N GLY A 120 -1.49 -0.24 -6.69
CA GLY A 120 -1.81 -1.48 -6.00
C GLY A 120 -1.02 -2.68 -6.46
N GLU A 121 -1.30 -3.79 -5.79
CA GLU A 121 -0.55 -5.02 -5.87
C GLU A 121 -1.49 -6.22 -5.72
N ILE A 122 -1.28 -7.22 -6.58
CA ILE A 122 -1.94 -8.52 -6.52
C ILE A 122 -0.85 -9.58 -6.52
N LYS A 123 -1.00 -10.59 -5.65
CA LYS A 123 -0.12 -11.76 -5.61
C LYS A 123 -0.86 -13.01 -6.03
N PHE A 124 -0.19 -13.82 -6.83
CA PHE A 124 -0.58 -15.17 -7.17
C PHE A 124 0.42 -16.16 -6.60
N GLY A 125 -0.06 -17.27 -6.05
CA GLY A 125 0.78 -18.30 -5.44
C GLY A 125 0.56 -19.69 -6.03
N ARG A 126 1.66 -20.45 -6.08
CA ARG A 126 1.68 -21.90 -6.34
C ARG A 126 2.74 -22.57 -5.48
N GLY A 127 2.32 -23.14 -4.35
CA GLY A 127 3.25 -23.72 -3.38
C GLY A 127 4.21 -22.65 -2.85
N LYS A 128 5.51 -22.79 -3.12
CA LYS A 128 6.55 -21.81 -2.74
C LYS A 128 6.80 -20.72 -3.79
N GLN A 129 6.15 -20.81 -4.95
CA GLN A 129 6.34 -19.84 -6.03
C GLN A 129 5.29 -18.73 -5.92
N GLU A 130 5.72 -17.51 -6.20
CA GLU A 130 4.89 -16.31 -6.17
C GLU A 130 5.08 -15.51 -7.47
N LEU A 131 3.98 -14.94 -7.97
CA LEU A 131 3.95 -13.93 -9.02
C LEU A 131 3.26 -12.71 -8.45
N GLN A 132 3.95 -11.58 -8.46
CA GLN A 132 3.44 -10.29 -8.02
C GLN A 132 3.16 -9.42 -9.24
N VAL A 133 1.99 -8.81 -9.28
CA VAL A 133 1.61 -7.81 -10.29
C VAL A 133 1.31 -6.51 -9.56
N ASN A 134 2.00 -5.44 -9.93
CA ASN A 134 1.74 -4.11 -9.40
C ASN A 134 1.27 -3.20 -10.53
N TRP A 135 0.33 -2.31 -10.24
CA TRP A 135 0.11 -1.11 -11.04
C TRP A 135 0.53 0.10 -10.23
N ARG A 136 1.22 1.04 -10.88
CA ARG A 136 1.78 2.23 -10.23
C ARG A 136 1.46 3.47 -11.06
N PRO A 137 1.41 4.67 -10.46
CA PRO A 137 1.13 5.90 -11.20
C PRO A 137 2.11 6.11 -12.36
N ALA A 138 1.59 6.43 -13.54
CA ALA A 138 2.39 6.61 -14.77
C ALA A 138 3.52 7.63 -14.61
N LYS A 139 3.31 8.69 -13.81
CA LYS A 139 4.32 9.71 -13.50
C LYS A 139 5.58 9.14 -12.84
N GLN A 140 5.50 7.99 -12.19
CA GLN A 140 6.64 7.32 -11.55
C GLN A 140 7.43 6.45 -12.54
N TYR A 141 6.96 6.23 -13.77
CA TYR A 141 7.55 5.29 -14.71
C TYR A 141 9.03 5.59 -15.01
N ALA A 142 9.35 6.84 -15.35
CA ALA A 142 10.71 7.24 -15.67
C ALA A 142 11.65 7.09 -14.46
N ASP A 143 11.17 7.43 -13.27
CA ASP A 143 11.94 7.34 -12.02
C ASP A 143 12.14 5.89 -11.61
N TYR A 144 11.12 5.06 -11.80
CA TYR A 144 11.19 3.62 -11.57
C TYR A 144 12.21 2.97 -12.50
N LEU A 145 12.20 3.30 -13.80
CA LEU A 145 13.21 2.81 -14.73
C LEU A 145 14.63 3.24 -14.34
N ARG A 146 14.83 4.50 -13.92
CA ARG A 146 16.14 4.97 -13.44
C ARG A 146 16.56 4.26 -12.16
N GLY A 147 15.65 4.06 -11.21
CA GLY A 147 15.91 3.33 -9.97
C GLY A 147 16.22 1.85 -10.21
N THR A 148 15.66 1.24 -11.25
CA THR A 148 16.02 -0.12 -11.67
C THR A 148 17.34 -0.21 -12.44
N GLN A 149 17.96 0.94 -12.78
CA GLN A 149 19.21 1.01 -13.54
C GLN A 149 20.49 1.05 -12.66
N ASP A 150 20.41 0.86 -11.33
CA ASP A 150 21.60 0.89 -10.43
C ASP A 150 21.54 -0.19 -9.31
N PRO A 151 22.61 -0.93 -8.96
CA PRO A 151 23.52 -1.72 -9.78
C PRO A 151 23.52 -3.22 -9.38
N GLY A 152 23.51 -4.13 -10.36
CA GLY A 152 23.73 -5.56 -10.10
C GLY A 152 24.00 -6.37 -11.35
N ARG A 153 23.33 -6.01 -12.45
CA ARG A 153 23.69 -6.27 -13.85
C ARG A 153 22.59 -5.62 -14.70
N PRO A 154 22.89 -4.88 -15.76
CA PRO A 154 21.95 -4.82 -16.86
C PRO A 154 21.86 -6.24 -17.40
N SER A 155 20.83 -7.00 -16.99
CA SER A 155 20.28 -8.00 -17.91
C SER A 155 20.11 -7.25 -19.21
N ARG A 156 20.83 -7.64 -20.27
CA ARG A 156 20.60 -7.03 -21.60
C ARG A 156 19.10 -7.05 -21.78
N GLY A 157 18.46 -5.89 -21.71
CA GLY A 157 17.03 -5.82 -21.46
C GLY A 157 16.35 -6.66 -22.52
N MET A 158 15.77 -7.78 -22.12
CA MET A 158 15.13 -8.65 -23.08
C MET A 158 13.71 -8.15 -23.21
N SER A 159 13.30 -7.91 -24.44
CA SER A 159 11.92 -7.60 -24.72
C SER A 159 11.05 -8.84 -24.48
N ILE A 160 9.81 -8.57 -24.07
CA ILE A 160 8.74 -9.55 -24.03
C ILE A 160 7.45 -8.87 -24.48
N GLU A 161 6.68 -9.55 -25.32
CA GLU A 161 5.31 -9.15 -25.63
C GLU A 161 4.37 -9.66 -24.53
N LEU A 162 3.67 -8.75 -23.87
CA LEU A 162 2.76 -9.07 -22.77
C LEU A 162 1.60 -8.07 -22.77
N LEU A 163 0.36 -8.58 -22.71
CA LEU A 163 -0.86 -7.75 -22.70
C LEU A 163 -0.93 -6.74 -23.88
N GLY A 164 -0.41 -7.14 -25.05
CA GLY A 164 -0.36 -6.29 -26.25
C GLY A 164 0.69 -5.18 -26.21
N GLN A 165 1.65 -5.23 -25.29
CA GLN A 165 2.72 -4.25 -25.14
C GLN A 165 4.09 -4.92 -25.14
N THR A 166 5.08 -4.24 -25.71
CA THR A 166 6.50 -4.60 -25.58
C THR A 166 7.03 -4.11 -24.24
N GLY A 167 7.23 -5.03 -23.30
CA GLY A 167 7.84 -4.79 -22.00
C GLY A 167 9.33 -5.08 -21.96
N MET A 168 10.01 -4.56 -20.94
CA MET A 168 11.41 -4.84 -20.65
C MET A 168 11.55 -5.74 -19.43
N VAL A 169 12.34 -6.81 -19.54
CA VAL A 169 12.62 -7.76 -18.44
C VAL A 169 13.96 -7.47 -17.79
N TYR A 170 13.97 -7.42 -16.45
CA TYR A 170 15.13 -7.16 -15.59
C TYR A 170 15.31 -8.28 -14.56
N GLU A 171 16.55 -8.68 -14.27
CA GLU A 171 16.89 -9.50 -13.10
C GLU A 171 16.88 -8.64 -11.83
N THR A 172 16.28 -9.15 -10.76
CA THR A 172 16.18 -8.47 -9.46
C THR A 172 16.90 -9.31 -8.40
N GLY A 173 18.15 -8.96 -8.08
CA GLY A 173 18.96 -9.65 -7.06
C GLY A 173 19.53 -11.01 -7.49
N LYS A 174 18.76 -11.89 -8.14
CA LYS A 174 19.24 -13.19 -8.68
C LYS A 174 18.76 -13.43 -10.11
N PRO A 175 19.46 -14.27 -10.91
CA PRO A 175 19.12 -14.49 -12.32
C PRO A 175 17.74 -15.09 -12.60
N THR A 176 17.10 -15.68 -11.59
CA THR A 176 15.78 -16.32 -11.72
C THR A 176 14.63 -15.45 -11.22
N ASP A 177 14.93 -14.37 -10.51
CA ASP A 177 13.97 -13.38 -10.01
C ASP A 177 13.88 -12.26 -11.05
N LEU A 178 12.80 -12.31 -11.82
CA LEU A 178 12.63 -11.50 -13.02
C LEU A 178 11.46 -10.56 -12.85
N THR A 179 11.67 -9.30 -13.24
CA THR A 179 10.66 -8.26 -13.25
C THR A 179 10.46 -7.75 -14.68
N THR A 180 9.25 -7.88 -15.22
CA THR A 180 8.84 -7.20 -16.45
C THR A 180 8.24 -5.85 -16.08
N ILE A 181 8.66 -4.81 -16.78
CA ILE A 181 8.10 -3.46 -16.65
C ILE A 181 7.48 -3.11 -18.01
N LEU A 182 6.16 -2.88 -18.02
CA LEU A 182 5.44 -2.45 -19.21
C LEU A 182 5.46 -0.92 -19.31
N PRO A 183 5.44 -0.35 -20.53
CA PRO A 183 5.24 1.09 -20.71
C PRO A 183 4.00 1.60 -20.00
N ALA A 184 4.03 2.87 -19.58
CA ALA A 184 2.85 3.50 -19.02
C ALA A 184 1.71 3.54 -20.05
N THR A 185 0.53 3.08 -19.63
CA THR A 185 -0.70 3.11 -20.43
C THR A 185 -1.77 3.86 -19.63
N GLY A 186 -2.18 5.02 -20.14
CA GLY A 186 -3.10 5.89 -19.42
C GLY A 186 -2.51 6.39 -18.10
N ARG A 187 -3.12 6.04 -16.97
CA ARG A 187 -2.77 6.57 -15.64
C ARG A 187 -1.73 5.75 -14.89
N TYR A 188 -1.45 4.53 -15.33
CA TYR A 188 -0.55 3.61 -14.63
C TYR A 188 0.44 2.93 -15.58
N PHE A 189 1.47 2.31 -15.00
CA PHE A 189 2.28 1.29 -15.64
C PHE A 189 2.27 0.01 -14.79
N LEU A 190 2.61 -1.12 -15.41
CA LEU A 190 2.61 -2.42 -14.74
C LEU A 190 4.03 -2.90 -14.45
N THR A 191 4.22 -3.50 -13.28
CA THR A 191 5.39 -4.34 -12.97
C THR A 191 4.94 -5.75 -12.62
N ILE A 192 5.57 -6.74 -13.23
CA ILE A 192 5.24 -8.16 -13.04
C ILE A 192 6.50 -8.87 -12.59
N ARG A 193 6.55 -9.35 -11.34
CA ARG A 193 7.74 -9.97 -10.75
C ARG A 193 7.46 -11.42 -10.35
N ALA A 194 8.38 -12.33 -10.65
CA ALA A 194 8.35 -13.68 -10.12
C ALA A 194 9.75 -14.32 -10.10
N ASP A 195 9.95 -15.21 -9.13
CA ASP A 195 11.05 -16.17 -9.14
C ASP A 195 10.51 -17.58 -9.39
N VAL A 196 10.68 -18.07 -10.61
CA VAL A 196 10.18 -19.38 -11.05
C VAL A 196 11.29 -20.27 -11.60
N GLY A 197 12.52 -20.03 -11.18
CA GLY A 197 13.68 -20.90 -11.39
C GLY A 197 14.36 -20.80 -12.78
N SER A 198 13.70 -20.24 -13.79
CA SER A 198 14.34 -19.93 -15.06
C SER A 198 13.60 -18.83 -15.83
N GLN A 199 14.30 -18.20 -16.76
CA GLN A 199 13.72 -17.21 -17.65
C GLN A 199 12.64 -17.80 -18.58
N ALA A 200 12.84 -19.03 -19.08
CA ALA A 200 11.85 -19.70 -19.91
C ALA A 200 10.55 -19.97 -19.13
N ALA A 201 10.66 -20.43 -17.88
CA ALA A 201 9.51 -20.62 -16.99
C ALA A 201 8.80 -19.30 -16.68
N TYR A 202 9.55 -18.22 -16.47
CA TYR A 202 8.99 -16.88 -16.27
C TYR A 202 8.19 -16.41 -17.48
N ARG A 203 8.78 -16.47 -18.69
CA ARG A 203 8.09 -16.11 -19.95
C ARG A 203 6.82 -16.94 -20.15
N SER A 204 6.91 -18.25 -19.91
CA SER A 204 5.76 -19.17 -19.99
C SER A 204 4.65 -18.80 -19.01
N LEU A 205 5.00 -18.40 -17.77
CA LEU A 205 4.04 -17.98 -16.75
C LEU A 205 3.36 -16.66 -17.11
N VAL A 206 4.13 -15.60 -17.38
CA VAL A 206 3.55 -14.27 -17.62
C VAL A 206 2.73 -14.21 -18.90
N ALA A 207 3.02 -15.05 -19.90
CA ALA A 207 2.19 -15.19 -21.10
C ALA A 207 0.77 -15.70 -20.81
N LYS A 208 0.51 -16.26 -19.61
CA LYS A 208 -0.82 -16.69 -19.16
C LYS A 208 -1.61 -15.57 -18.47
N LEU A 209 -1.00 -14.41 -18.22
CA LEU A 209 -1.73 -13.27 -17.68
C LEU A 209 -2.72 -12.74 -18.72
N LYS A 210 -3.97 -12.55 -18.30
CA LYS A 210 -5.05 -12.02 -19.15
C LYS A 210 -5.80 -10.93 -18.41
N THR A 211 -6.29 -9.96 -19.17
CA THR A 211 -7.29 -9.00 -18.68
C THR A 211 -8.65 -9.69 -18.69
N VAL A 212 -9.40 -9.53 -17.59
CA VAL A 212 -10.76 -10.05 -17.43
C VAL A 212 -11.74 -8.92 -17.09
N ASP A 213 -13.03 -9.22 -17.14
CA ASP A 213 -14.06 -8.30 -16.64
C ASP A 213 -14.09 -8.25 -15.10
N THR A 214 -14.81 -7.26 -14.58
CA THR A 214 -14.90 -6.97 -13.14
C THR A 214 -15.50 -8.12 -12.34
N ASP A 215 -16.56 -8.75 -12.85
CA ASP A 215 -17.24 -9.81 -12.09
C ASP A 215 -16.37 -11.08 -12.07
N THR A 216 -15.76 -11.46 -13.20
CA THR A 216 -14.77 -12.56 -13.25
C THR A 216 -13.58 -12.33 -12.32
N TRP A 217 -13.07 -11.10 -12.23
CA TRP A 217 -11.96 -10.78 -11.34
C TRP A 217 -12.33 -10.88 -9.86
N LEU A 218 -13.52 -10.40 -9.49
CA LEU A 218 -14.01 -10.44 -8.12
C LEU A 218 -14.37 -11.86 -7.67
N ASP A 219 -14.91 -12.68 -8.57
CA ASP A 219 -15.25 -14.07 -8.30
C ASP A 219 -14.00 -14.97 -8.19
N ALA A 220 -12.87 -14.55 -8.76
CA ALA A 220 -11.59 -15.24 -8.60
C ALA A 220 -10.89 -14.97 -7.26
N MET A 221 -11.39 -14.00 -6.46
CA MET A 221 -10.83 -13.74 -5.14
C MET A 221 -11.15 -14.89 -4.19
N PRO A 222 -10.16 -15.45 -3.47
CA PRO A 222 -10.43 -16.44 -2.45
C PRO A 222 -11.12 -15.79 -1.23
N ASP A 223 -11.74 -16.62 -0.39
CA ASP A 223 -12.38 -16.19 0.86
C ASP A 223 -11.42 -15.52 1.86
N THR A 224 -10.11 -15.67 1.65
CA THR A 224 -9.07 -14.98 2.43
C THR A 224 -8.92 -13.50 2.06
N ILE A 225 -9.62 -13.01 1.03
CA ILE A 225 -9.68 -11.61 0.66
C ILE A 225 -11.01 -11.02 1.16
N VAL A 226 -10.91 -9.98 1.99
CA VAL A 226 -12.06 -9.25 2.52
C VAL A 226 -12.52 -8.24 1.48
N LYS A 227 -13.72 -8.46 0.94
CA LYS A 227 -14.39 -7.54 0.02
C LYS A 227 -15.22 -6.54 0.83
N GLN A 228 -15.50 -5.36 0.26
CA GLN A 228 -16.31 -4.33 0.93
C GLN A 228 -17.64 -4.85 1.45
N SER A 229 -18.32 -5.71 0.67
CA SER A 229 -19.59 -6.34 1.04
C SER A 229 -19.48 -7.28 2.25
N ASP A 230 -18.32 -7.89 2.45
CA ASP A 230 -18.03 -8.81 3.56
C ASP A 230 -17.52 -8.08 4.82
N ALA A 231 -17.06 -6.84 4.68
CA ALA A 231 -16.41 -6.09 5.75
C ALA A 231 -17.22 -6.03 7.06
N PRO A 232 -18.55 -5.75 7.08
CA PRO A 232 -19.30 -5.75 8.34
C PRO A 232 -19.20 -7.07 9.11
N ARG A 233 -19.46 -8.18 8.43
CA ARG A 233 -19.40 -9.53 9.01
C ARG A 233 -17.97 -9.85 9.49
N VAL A 234 -16.96 -9.54 8.67
CA VAL A 234 -15.56 -9.82 9.02
C VAL A 234 -15.09 -8.98 10.21
N ILE A 235 -15.51 -7.72 10.33
CA ILE A 235 -15.21 -6.89 11.51
C ILE A 235 -15.83 -7.52 12.76
N ASP A 236 -17.11 -7.91 12.70
CA ASP A 236 -17.79 -8.53 13.83
C ASP A 236 -17.12 -9.86 14.24
N GLU A 237 -16.71 -10.68 13.27
CA GLU A 237 -15.94 -11.91 13.51
C GLU A 237 -14.58 -11.65 14.17
N MET A 238 -13.82 -10.66 13.67
CA MET A 238 -12.48 -10.34 14.17
C MET A 238 -12.49 -9.70 15.56
N LEU A 239 -13.56 -8.98 15.90
CA LEU A 239 -13.70 -8.27 17.18
C LEU A 239 -14.53 -9.03 18.22
N ALA A 240 -15.04 -10.23 17.89
CA ALA A 240 -15.92 -10.99 18.76
C ALA A 240 -15.36 -11.26 20.16
N ASP A 241 -14.04 -11.35 20.29
CA ASP A 241 -13.31 -11.59 21.55
C ASP A 241 -12.28 -10.51 21.88
N VAL A 242 -12.34 -9.37 21.19
CA VAL A 242 -11.43 -8.25 21.39
C VAL A 242 -12.14 -7.18 22.21
N PRO A 243 -11.63 -6.77 23.39
CA PRO A 243 -12.12 -5.58 24.07
C PRO A 243 -11.89 -4.36 23.17
N VAL A 244 -12.96 -3.62 22.85
CA VAL A 244 -12.93 -2.46 21.96
C VAL A 244 -13.15 -1.18 22.80
N PRO A 245 -12.32 -0.14 22.64
CA PRO A 245 -12.53 1.11 23.38
C PRO A 245 -13.79 1.82 22.86
N ASN A 246 -14.50 2.53 23.73
CA ASN A 246 -15.75 3.21 23.37
C ASN A 246 -15.61 4.22 22.22
N SER A 247 -14.41 4.74 22.00
CA SER A 247 -14.09 5.68 20.92
C SER A 247 -13.77 5.00 19.58
N PHE A 248 -13.79 3.67 19.51
CA PHE A 248 -13.47 2.95 18.28
C PHE A 248 -14.52 3.20 17.20
N ASP A 249 -14.09 3.77 16.07
CA ASP A 249 -14.91 3.97 14.90
C ASP A 249 -14.63 2.89 13.85
N ARG A 250 -15.64 2.05 13.59
CA ARG A 250 -15.58 1.02 12.53
C ARG A 250 -15.78 1.56 11.12
N THR A 251 -16.29 2.79 10.98
CA THR A 251 -16.70 3.37 9.69
C THR A 251 -15.59 3.38 8.63
N PRO A 252 -14.31 3.69 8.95
CA PRO A 252 -13.23 3.65 7.95
C PRO A 252 -13.04 2.25 7.33
N PHE A 253 -13.26 1.19 8.11
CA PHE A 253 -13.08 -0.19 7.67
C PHE A 253 -14.16 -0.65 6.70
N LEU A 254 -15.37 -0.09 6.81
CA LEU A 254 -16.48 -0.35 5.88
C LEU A 254 -16.26 0.27 4.49
N LYS A 255 -15.28 1.16 4.37
CA LYS A 255 -14.88 1.79 3.09
C LYS A 255 -13.70 1.07 2.43
N ILE A 256 -13.10 0.08 3.10
CA ILE A 256 -12.04 -0.71 2.50
C ILE A 256 -12.66 -1.57 1.40
N LEU A 257 -12.18 -1.35 0.18
CA LEU A 257 -12.72 -1.99 -1.02
C LEU A 257 -12.37 -3.47 -1.07
N VAL A 258 -11.07 -3.76 -1.00
CA VAL A 258 -10.47 -5.10 -1.05
C VAL A 258 -9.21 -5.08 -0.21
N LEU A 259 -9.06 -6.07 0.65
CA LEU A 259 -7.82 -6.26 1.40
C LEU A 259 -7.71 -7.72 1.86
N ALA A 260 -6.52 -8.30 1.82
CA ALA A 260 -6.34 -9.62 2.41
C ALA A 260 -6.68 -9.62 3.91
N ARG A 261 -7.25 -10.74 4.39
CA ARG A 261 -7.72 -10.89 5.77
C ARG A 261 -6.64 -10.55 6.79
N TYR A 262 -5.39 -10.94 6.54
CA TYR A 262 -4.26 -10.57 7.39
C TYR A 262 -4.08 -9.05 7.47
N GLN A 263 -4.05 -8.36 6.33
CA GLN A 263 -3.85 -6.91 6.28
C GLN A 263 -5.07 -6.14 6.83
N PHE A 264 -6.28 -6.66 6.60
CA PHE A 264 -7.50 -6.13 7.21
C PHE A 264 -7.46 -6.25 8.73
N GLY A 265 -7.11 -7.44 9.24
CA GLY A 265 -6.91 -7.69 10.66
C GLY A 265 -5.80 -6.81 11.26
N ALA A 266 -4.72 -6.56 10.53
CA ALA A 266 -3.64 -5.67 10.96
C ALA A 266 -4.13 -4.23 11.14
N LYS A 267 -4.80 -3.66 10.13
CA LYS A 267 -5.39 -2.32 10.24
C LYS A 267 -6.42 -2.24 11.38
N LEU A 268 -7.27 -3.25 11.50
CA LEU A 268 -8.35 -3.29 12.48
C LEU A 268 -7.80 -3.35 13.91
N THR A 269 -6.93 -4.31 14.19
CA THR A 269 -6.32 -4.48 15.52
C THR A 269 -5.38 -3.33 15.86
N GLY A 270 -4.67 -2.76 14.88
CA GLY A 270 -3.89 -1.53 15.07
C GLY A 270 -4.75 -0.36 15.52
N ALA A 271 -5.88 -0.11 14.86
CA ALA A 271 -6.79 0.97 15.27
C ALA A 271 -7.43 0.74 16.64
N VAL A 272 -7.81 -0.50 16.98
CA VAL A 272 -8.28 -0.85 18.33
C VAL A 272 -7.18 -0.57 19.36
N SER A 273 -5.95 -1.00 19.10
CA SER A 273 -4.82 -0.77 20.00
C SER A 273 -4.50 0.71 20.19
N CYS A 274 -4.55 1.50 19.11
CA CYS A 274 -4.38 2.95 19.18
C CYS A 274 -5.52 3.65 19.91
N GLY A 275 -6.76 3.15 19.79
CA GLY A 275 -7.89 3.64 20.58
C GLY A 275 -7.67 3.44 22.08
N TRP A 276 -7.17 2.26 22.49
CA TRP A 276 -6.83 2.00 23.89
C TRP A 276 -5.68 2.88 24.40
N LEU A 277 -4.65 3.09 23.58
CA LEU A 277 -3.55 4.00 23.93
C LEU A 277 -4.04 5.45 24.07
N ALA A 278 -4.93 5.90 23.18
CA ALA A 278 -5.55 7.22 23.27
C ALA A 278 -6.36 7.38 24.57
N GLN A 279 -7.15 6.36 24.93
CA GLN A 279 -7.87 6.34 26.21
C GLN A 279 -6.90 6.41 27.40
N TRP A 280 -5.83 5.62 27.40
CA TRP A 280 -4.83 5.63 28.47
C TRP A 280 -4.19 7.01 28.64
N ASN A 281 -3.81 7.65 27.53
CA ASN A 281 -3.22 9.00 27.53
C ASN A 281 -4.20 10.05 28.09
N ALA A 282 -5.47 10.00 27.67
CA ALA A 282 -6.50 10.90 28.18
C ALA A 282 -6.77 10.69 29.68
N ALA A 283 -6.86 9.43 30.11
CA ALA A 283 -7.06 9.06 31.51
C ALA A 283 -5.89 9.50 32.40
N LYS A 284 -4.64 9.32 31.93
CA LYS A 284 -3.44 9.81 32.62
C LYS A 284 -3.45 11.32 32.80
N LYS A 285 -3.85 12.08 31.76
CA LYS A 285 -3.97 13.55 31.84
C LYS A 285 -5.06 13.98 32.85
N ALA A 286 -6.13 13.20 32.97
CA ALA A 286 -7.23 13.47 33.87
C ALA A 286 -7.03 12.94 35.31
N GLY A 287 -6.00 12.13 35.56
CA GLY A 287 -5.83 11.41 36.83
C GLY A 287 -6.83 10.28 37.05
N ASP A 288 -7.44 9.75 35.98
CA ASP A 288 -8.43 8.68 36.02
C ASP A 288 -7.73 7.30 36.02
N ALA A 289 -7.38 6.82 37.22
CA ALA A 289 -6.66 5.57 37.39
C ALA A 289 -7.44 4.33 36.90
N GLU A 290 -8.77 4.36 36.97
CA GLU A 290 -9.63 3.25 36.53
C GLU A 290 -9.54 3.09 35.03
N LYS A 291 -9.70 4.17 34.26
CA LYS A 291 -9.60 4.12 32.78
C LYS A 291 -8.18 3.84 32.29
N MET A 292 -7.16 4.26 33.03
CA MET A 292 -5.79 3.84 32.75
C MET A 292 -5.65 2.32 32.88
N GLN A 293 -6.15 1.74 33.97
CA GLN A 293 -6.07 0.31 34.22
C GLN A 293 -6.92 -0.51 33.25
N GLU A 294 -8.07 0.02 32.82
CA GLU A 294 -8.90 -0.59 31.77
C GLU A 294 -8.10 -0.77 30.47
N ALA A 295 -7.46 0.30 29.99
CA ALA A 295 -6.66 0.27 28.77
C ALA A 295 -5.44 -0.67 28.89
N VAL A 296 -4.76 -0.68 30.05
CA VAL A 296 -3.67 -1.63 30.33
C VAL A 296 -4.18 -3.06 30.28
N THR A 297 -5.31 -3.36 30.93
CA THR A 297 -5.91 -4.70 30.95
C THR A 297 -6.27 -5.18 29.55
N ALA A 298 -6.92 -4.32 28.76
CA ALA A 298 -7.33 -4.64 27.40
C ALA A 298 -6.13 -4.98 26.50
N LEU A 299 -5.11 -4.12 26.46
CA LEU A 299 -3.93 -4.32 25.61
C LEU A 299 -3.02 -5.44 26.11
N ALA A 300 -2.85 -5.61 27.42
CA ALA A 300 -2.10 -6.74 27.98
C ALA A 300 -2.79 -8.09 27.70
N GLY A 301 -4.12 -8.09 27.56
CA GLY A 301 -4.91 -9.24 27.13
C GLY A 301 -4.78 -9.61 25.65
N SER A 302 -4.06 -8.83 24.83
CA SER A 302 -3.99 -9.03 23.37
C SER A 302 -3.49 -10.40 22.91
N ARG A 303 -2.77 -11.15 23.76
CA ARG A 303 -2.38 -12.55 23.49
C ARG A 303 -3.56 -13.50 23.41
N SER A 304 -4.71 -13.16 23.98
CA SER A 304 -5.93 -13.98 23.90
C SER A 304 -6.82 -13.62 22.71
N TRP A 305 -6.54 -12.54 21.97
CA TRP A 305 -7.35 -12.13 20.82
C TRP A 305 -7.16 -13.15 19.68
N LYS A 306 -8.23 -13.86 19.34
CA LYS A 306 -8.22 -14.92 18.33
C LYS A 306 -7.70 -14.43 16.99
N ILE A 307 -8.05 -13.22 16.58
CA ILE A 307 -7.54 -12.64 15.33
C ILE A 307 -6.01 -12.48 15.34
N LEU A 308 -5.39 -12.09 16.45
CA LEU A 308 -3.92 -12.00 16.54
C LEU A 308 -3.28 -13.40 16.54
N GLN A 309 -3.91 -14.40 17.15
CA GLN A 309 -3.45 -15.78 17.08
C GLN A 309 -3.58 -16.38 15.67
N GLU A 310 -4.62 -15.99 14.92
CA GLU A 310 -4.78 -16.35 13.52
C GLU A 310 -3.66 -15.74 12.66
N MET A 311 -3.37 -14.45 12.88
CA MET A 311 -2.38 -13.69 12.12
C MET A 311 -0.92 -14.09 12.41
N ASP A 312 -0.62 -14.53 13.63
CA ASP A 312 0.72 -14.99 14.04
C ASP A 312 1.24 -16.15 13.18
N LYS A 313 0.33 -16.96 12.61
CA LYS A 313 0.68 -18.06 11.71
C LYS A 313 1.13 -17.60 10.32
N GLN A 314 0.85 -16.35 9.95
CA GLN A 314 1.04 -15.81 8.61
C GLN A 314 2.09 -14.69 8.57
N GLY A 315 2.26 -13.94 9.65
CA GLY A 315 3.20 -12.82 9.69
C GLY A 315 3.41 -12.25 11.10
N GLY A 316 4.27 -11.23 11.19
CA GLY A 316 4.76 -10.70 12.46
C GLY A 316 3.92 -9.60 13.11
N TRP A 317 2.75 -9.24 12.57
CA TRP A 317 1.95 -8.12 13.10
C TRP A 317 1.57 -8.31 14.57
N SER A 318 1.13 -9.51 14.94
CA SER A 318 0.67 -9.83 16.31
C SER A 318 1.74 -9.57 17.37
N TYR A 319 3.02 -9.80 17.04
CA TYR A 319 4.14 -9.51 17.92
C TYR A 319 4.19 -8.04 18.34
N TRP A 320 3.92 -7.11 17.42
CA TRP A 320 3.94 -5.68 17.70
C TRP A 320 2.86 -5.28 18.70
N ILE A 321 1.65 -5.80 18.53
CA ILE A 321 0.54 -5.54 19.47
C ILE A 321 0.82 -6.16 20.84
N TRP A 322 1.31 -7.40 20.90
CA TRP A 322 1.66 -8.05 22.16
C TRP A 322 2.78 -7.31 22.89
N ALA A 323 3.82 -6.90 22.17
CA ALA A 323 4.93 -6.14 22.73
C ALA A 323 4.47 -4.77 23.25
N GLY A 324 3.57 -4.09 22.54
CA GLY A 324 2.96 -2.83 23.00
C GLY A 324 2.13 -3.01 24.26
N GLY A 325 1.30 -4.05 24.34
CA GLY A 325 0.55 -4.38 25.56
C GLY A 325 1.44 -4.73 26.76
N ASP A 326 2.49 -5.52 26.54
CA ASP A 326 3.49 -5.84 27.57
C ASP A 326 4.27 -4.61 28.04
N ALA A 327 4.61 -3.69 27.13
CA ALA A 327 5.29 -2.44 27.43
C ALA A 327 4.39 -1.48 28.22
N LEU A 328 3.13 -1.32 27.80
CA LEU A 328 2.16 -0.46 28.48
C LEU A 328 1.93 -0.91 29.92
N ARG A 329 1.81 -2.23 30.14
CA ARG A 329 1.70 -2.83 31.48
C ARG A 329 2.91 -2.53 32.39
N LYS A 330 4.10 -2.39 31.81
CA LYS A 330 5.34 -2.04 32.53
C LYS A 330 5.55 -0.53 32.68
N GLY A 331 4.71 0.29 32.06
CA GLY A 331 4.89 1.74 31.98
C GLY A 331 6.02 2.19 31.05
N ASP A 332 6.49 1.32 30.15
CA ASP A 332 7.55 1.62 29.18
C ASP A 332 6.98 2.31 27.94
N MET A 333 6.72 3.63 28.05
CA MET A 333 6.06 4.39 26.99
C MET A 333 6.91 4.55 25.73
N VAL A 334 8.24 4.55 25.85
CA VAL A 334 9.14 4.58 24.69
C VAL A 334 8.92 3.32 23.85
N ARG A 335 8.84 2.15 24.49
CA ARG A 335 8.57 0.90 23.79
C ARG A 335 7.15 0.83 23.24
N VAL A 336 6.15 1.38 23.93
CA VAL A 336 4.77 1.48 23.42
C VAL A 336 4.72 2.26 22.11
N GLU A 337 5.36 3.44 22.06
CA GLU A 337 5.40 4.28 20.86
C GLU A 337 6.09 3.57 19.69
N GLN A 338 7.22 2.91 19.94
CA GLN A 338 7.94 2.13 18.91
C GLN A 338 7.16 0.95 18.37
N THR A 339 6.29 0.34 19.17
CA THR A 339 5.62 -0.93 18.81
C THR A 339 4.24 -0.73 18.21
N LEU A 340 3.44 0.21 18.73
CA LEU A 340 2.09 0.45 18.22
C LEU A 340 2.04 1.50 17.10
N ASP A 341 3.05 2.39 17.04
CA ASP A 341 3.17 3.46 16.03
C ASP A 341 1.85 4.22 15.75
N CYS A 342 1.18 4.67 16.82
CA CYS A 342 -0.12 5.35 16.75
C CYS A 342 0.00 6.84 16.38
N ARG A 343 0.87 7.18 15.42
CA ARG A 343 0.98 8.55 14.91
C ARG A 343 -0.32 8.92 14.18
N ASN A 344 -1.10 9.79 14.81
CA ASN A 344 -2.29 10.43 14.23
C ASN A 344 -1.92 11.54 13.25
#